data_AF-A0A350REF3-F1
#
_entry.id   AF-A0A350REF3-F1
#
_cell.length_a   1.000
_cell.length_b   1.000
_cell.length_c   1.000
_cell.angle_alpha   90.00
_cell.angle_beta   90.00
_cell.angle_gamma   90.00
#
_symmetry.space_group_name_H-M   'P 1'
#
loop_
_entity.id
_entity.type
_entity.pdbx_description
1 polymer ?
#
loop_
_entity_poly.entity_id
_entity_poly.type
_entity_poly.pdbx_seq_one_letter_code
_entity_poly.pdbx_strand_id
1 'polypeptide(L)'
;MSTHDVLRSWLTDAADSAIELAARHEIREGAHRFRMAIETAAAISYEPQMLPVLRNIDRVANSQRALKFAELAPSLRWIPSHRWDDEGQDRALCVLSDAFDLPGIEAGFMYIDQGCTYPLHNHPPQELYLTISGTARWRFGGAEDLVEMQPNMTLYNHPSDFHTVEAGDTPLVAMYILWGDGVRS
;
A
#
# COMPACT_ATOMS: atom_id res chain seq x y z
N MET A 1 19.24 3.39 14.54
CA MET A 1 17.83 3.72 14.29
C MET A 1 17.06 2.41 14.38
N SER A 2 15.93 2.35 15.09
CA SER A 2 15.12 1.13 15.14
C SER A 2 14.40 0.87 13.81
N THR A 3 13.93 -0.34 13.56
CA THR A 3 13.10 -0.65 12.37
C THR A 3 11.86 0.25 12.32
N HIS A 4 11.22 0.53 13.46
CA HIS A 4 10.09 1.45 13.55
C HIS A 4 10.46 2.89 13.18
N ASP A 5 11.64 3.38 13.55
CA ASP A 5 12.07 4.73 13.18
C ASP A 5 12.31 4.86 11.68
N VAL A 6 12.94 3.85 11.08
CA VAL A 6 13.18 3.81 9.62
C VAL A 6 11.86 3.71 8.87
N LEU A 7 10.95 2.82 9.31
CA LEU A 7 9.63 2.66 8.72
C LEU A 7 8.80 3.94 8.88
N ARG A 8 8.78 4.58 10.06
CA ARG A 8 8.08 5.85 10.28
C ARG A 8 8.63 6.93 9.34
N SER A 9 9.94 7.09 9.24
CA SER A 9 10.55 8.05 8.32
C SER A 9 10.14 7.79 6.87
N TRP A 10 10.14 6.53 6.43
CA TRP A 10 9.73 6.17 5.07
C TRP A 10 8.25 6.49 4.83
N LEU A 11 7.38 6.19 5.80
CA LEU A 11 5.93 6.42 5.71
C LEU A 11 5.59 7.91 5.71
N THR A 12 6.26 8.70 6.54
CA THR A 12 6.17 10.17 6.56
C THR A 12 6.52 10.73 5.18
N ASP A 13 7.67 10.36 4.61
CA ASP A 13 8.08 10.79 3.28
C ASP A 13 7.10 10.33 2.19
N ALA A 14 6.47 9.16 2.33
CA ALA A 14 5.47 8.63 1.40
C ALA A 14 4.16 9.39 1.45
N ALA A 15 3.70 9.71 2.65
CA ALA A 15 2.51 10.53 2.85
C ALA A 15 2.73 11.96 2.31
N ASP A 16 3.90 12.56 2.55
CA ASP A 16 4.25 13.88 2.02
C ASP A 16 4.26 13.88 0.47
N SER A 17 4.82 12.86 -0.18
CA SER A 17 4.69 12.75 -1.64
C SER A 17 3.27 12.52 -2.12
N ALA A 18 2.46 11.69 -1.42
CA ALA A 18 1.06 11.50 -1.81
C ALA A 18 0.26 12.81 -1.74
N ILE A 19 0.59 13.70 -0.79
CA ILE A 19 0.03 15.05 -0.68
C ILE A 19 0.43 15.92 -1.87
N GLU A 20 1.72 15.93 -2.24
CA GLU A 20 2.24 16.71 -3.36
C GLU A 20 1.68 16.25 -4.69
N LEU A 21 1.55 14.93 -4.88
CA LEU A 21 1.07 14.27 -6.09
C LEU A 21 -0.47 14.20 -6.16
N ALA A 22 -1.17 14.74 -5.16
CA ALA A 22 -2.62 14.65 -5.07
C ALA A 22 -3.30 15.39 -6.24
N ALA A 23 -3.86 14.63 -7.17
CA ALA A 23 -4.66 15.15 -8.28
C ALA A 23 -6.11 15.51 -7.87
N ARG A 24 -6.52 15.11 -6.66
CA ARG A 24 -7.87 15.27 -6.12
C ARG A 24 -7.85 15.67 -4.65
N HIS A 25 -8.95 16.27 -4.18
CA HIS A 25 -9.10 16.66 -2.79
C HIS A 25 -9.06 15.46 -1.84
N GLU A 26 -9.75 14.38 -2.18
CA GLU A 26 -9.89 13.18 -1.35
C GLU A 26 -8.55 12.47 -1.15
N ILE A 27 -7.70 12.44 -2.19
CA ILE A 27 -6.32 11.95 -2.10
C ILE A 27 -5.52 12.78 -1.09
N ARG A 28 -5.59 14.11 -1.20
CA ARG A 28 -4.90 15.02 -0.28
C ARG A 28 -5.40 14.84 1.15
N GLU A 29 -6.71 14.69 1.33
CA GLU A 29 -7.33 14.47 2.63
C GLU A 29 -6.84 13.16 3.28
N GLY A 30 -6.94 12.03 2.58
CA GLY A 30 -6.50 10.74 3.07
C GLY A 30 -5.00 10.74 3.42
N ALA A 31 -4.18 11.32 2.55
CA ALA A 31 -2.74 11.45 2.78
C ALA A 31 -2.42 12.37 3.97
N HIS A 32 -3.10 13.50 4.13
CA HIS A 32 -2.96 14.39 5.30
C HIS A 32 -3.33 13.69 6.60
N ARG A 33 -4.48 12.98 6.63
CA ARG A 33 -4.93 12.23 7.80
C ARG A 33 -3.87 11.21 8.22
N PHE A 34 -3.38 10.41 7.27
CA PHE A 34 -2.34 9.43 7.54
C PHE A 34 -1.02 10.09 7.98
N ARG A 35 -0.59 11.16 7.30
CA ARG A 35 0.63 11.90 7.63
C ARG A 35 0.62 12.44 9.07
N MET A 36 -0.51 12.96 9.53
CA MET A 36 -0.67 13.44 10.91
C MET A 36 -0.68 12.28 11.92
N ALA A 37 -1.31 11.16 11.58
CA ALA A 37 -1.38 10.01 12.47
C ALA A 37 -0.01 9.33 12.66
N ILE A 38 0.72 9.04 11.57
CA ILE A 38 1.98 8.29 11.64
C ILE A 38 3.11 9.05 12.34
N GLU A 39 3.05 10.38 12.36
CA GLU A 39 4.03 11.24 13.02
C GLU A 39 4.12 10.98 14.52
N THR A 40 2.98 10.75 15.17
CA THR A 40 2.87 10.60 16.62
C THR A 40 2.43 9.21 17.06
N ALA A 41 2.10 8.32 16.10
CA ALA A 41 1.65 6.97 16.39
C ALA A 41 2.64 6.18 17.25
N ALA A 42 2.10 5.56 18.31
CA ALA A 42 2.85 4.67 19.18
C ALA A 42 3.27 3.42 18.39
N ALA A 43 4.53 3.03 18.54
CA ALA A 43 5.05 1.80 17.92
C ALA A 43 4.49 0.57 18.62
N ILE A 44 4.06 -0.41 17.84
CA ILE A 44 3.63 -1.74 18.30
C ILE A 44 4.72 -2.73 17.91
N SER A 45 5.22 -3.51 18.88
CA SER A 45 6.22 -4.55 18.62
C SER A 45 5.62 -5.67 17.78
N TYR A 46 6.36 -6.13 16.77
CA TYR A 46 5.99 -7.25 15.92
C TYR A 46 7.21 -8.09 15.59
N GLU A 47 6.98 -9.35 15.26
CA GLU A 47 8.00 -10.23 14.67
C GLU A 47 7.96 -10.10 13.13
N PRO A 48 9.10 -9.86 12.47
CA PRO A 48 9.20 -9.87 11.02
C PRO A 48 8.75 -11.20 10.43
N GLN A 49 8.09 -11.15 9.28
CA GLN A 49 7.61 -12.33 8.57
C GLN A 49 7.63 -12.06 7.08
N MET A 50 8.43 -12.80 6.33
CA MET A 50 8.39 -12.80 4.88
C MET A 50 7.43 -13.87 4.36
N LEU A 51 6.91 -13.65 3.15
CA LEU A 51 6.09 -14.61 2.41
C LEU A 51 6.74 -14.92 1.05
N PRO A 52 6.42 -16.07 0.43
CA PRO A 52 7.00 -16.49 -0.85
C PRO A 52 6.84 -15.48 -1.99
N VAL A 53 5.80 -14.66 -1.97
CA VAL A 53 5.57 -13.60 -2.96
C VAL A 53 6.74 -12.60 -3.06
N LEU A 54 7.48 -12.36 -1.99
CA LEU A 54 8.59 -11.41 -1.97
C LEU A 54 9.87 -11.93 -2.66
N ARG A 55 9.86 -13.12 -3.27
CA ARG A 55 10.98 -13.70 -4.02
C ARG A 55 11.60 -12.78 -5.07
N ASN A 56 10.82 -11.84 -5.60
CA ASN A 56 11.21 -10.88 -6.65
C ASN A 56 11.34 -9.45 -6.10
N ILE A 57 11.55 -9.25 -4.79
CA ILE A 57 11.64 -7.92 -4.16
C ILE A 57 12.77 -7.05 -4.73
N ASP A 58 13.83 -7.66 -5.24
CA ASP A 58 14.93 -6.98 -5.94
C ASP A 58 14.50 -6.30 -7.25
N ARG A 59 13.40 -6.76 -7.87
CA ARG A 59 12.84 -6.19 -9.10
C ARG A 59 11.97 -4.94 -8.87
N VAL A 60 11.75 -4.56 -7.62
CA VAL A 60 11.00 -3.34 -7.21
C VAL A 60 11.88 -2.08 -7.35
N ALA A 61 13.18 -2.21 -7.65
CA ALA A 61 14.19 -1.16 -7.59
C ALA A 61 14.18 -0.10 -8.74
N ASN A 62 13.05 0.53 -9.05
CA ASN A 62 12.92 1.50 -10.15
C ASN A 62 12.96 2.98 -9.73
N SER A 63 13.00 3.27 -8.42
CA SER A 63 13.12 4.63 -7.88
C SER A 63 13.85 4.63 -6.53
N GLN A 64 14.32 5.79 -6.05
CA GLN A 64 14.94 5.91 -4.72
C GLN A 64 14.00 5.49 -3.58
N ARG A 65 12.71 5.83 -3.67
CA ARG A 65 11.69 5.41 -2.69
C ARG A 65 11.53 3.88 -2.69
N ALA A 66 11.48 3.29 -3.88
CA ALA A 66 11.31 1.87 -4.07
C ALA A 66 12.54 1.06 -3.63
N LEU A 67 13.76 1.57 -3.85
CA LEU A 67 15.00 0.99 -3.32
C LEU A 67 14.99 0.93 -1.80
N LYS A 68 14.68 2.05 -1.13
CA LYS A 68 14.55 2.09 0.33
C LYS A 68 13.46 1.16 0.85
N PHE A 69 12.35 1.05 0.11
CA PHE A 69 11.29 0.11 0.43
C PHE A 69 11.77 -1.34 0.33
N ALA A 70 12.49 -1.70 -0.73
CA ALA A 70 13.01 -3.06 -0.93
C ALA A 70 13.99 -3.48 0.17
N GLU A 71 14.79 -2.55 0.71
CA GLU A 71 15.66 -2.79 1.87
C GLU A 71 14.85 -2.99 3.16
N LEU A 72 13.74 -2.27 3.33
CA LEU A 72 12.88 -2.33 4.51
C LEU A 72 11.98 -3.58 4.52
N ALA A 73 11.45 -3.97 3.36
CA ALA A 73 10.40 -4.99 3.21
C ALA A 73 10.71 -6.33 3.93
N PRO A 74 11.93 -6.89 3.91
CA PRO A 74 12.26 -8.13 4.63
C PRO A 74 12.12 -8.04 6.15
N SER A 75 12.18 -6.81 6.71
CA SER A 75 12.06 -6.57 8.15
C SER A 75 10.62 -6.36 8.62
N LEU A 76 9.66 -6.31 7.70
CA LEU A 76 8.25 -6.11 7.99
C LEU A 76 7.52 -7.44 8.26
N ARG A 77 6.30 -7.34 8.78
CA ARG A 77 5.38 -8.47 8.95
C ARG A 77 4.40 -8.55 7.78
N TRP A 78 4.62 -9.51 6.88
CA TRP A 78 3.75 -9.78 5.75
C TRP A 78 2.74 -10.88 6.07
N ILE A 79 1.51 -10.71 5.60
CA ILE A 79 0.42 -11.67 5.73
C ILE A 79 -0.19 -11.97 4.35
N PRO A 80 -0.72 -13.18 4.12
CA PRO A 80 -1.49 -13.48 2.91
C PRO A 80 -2.66 -12.51 2.77
N SER A 81 -3.06 -12.20 1.54
CA SER A 81 -4.26 -11.40 1.34
C SER A 81 -5.49 -12.18 1.81
N HIS A 82 -6.36 -11.52 2.57
CA HIS A 82 -7.65 -12.09 2.96
C HIS A 82 -8.67 -12.10 1.80
N ARG A 83 -8.33 -11.52 0.64
CA ARG A 83 -9.20 -11.46 -0.55
C ARG A 83 -9.07 -12.68 -1.45
N TRP A 84 -7.96 -13.40 -1.35
CA TRP A 84 -7.70 -14.61 -2.12
C TRP A 84 -6.70 -15.47 -1.37
N ASP A 85 -7.08 -16.73 -1.13
CA ASP A 85 -6.20 -17.67 -0.45
C ASP A 85 -5.24 -18.30 -1.47
N ASP A 86 -4.09 -17.64 -1.66
CA ASP A 86 -2.92 -18.19 -2.34
C ASP A 86 -1.78 -18.48 -1.36
N GLU A 87 -2.07 -18.51 -0.05
CA GLU A 87 -1.08 -18.70 1.02
C GLU A 87 0.13 -17.72 0.95
N GLY A 88 -0.04 -16.56 0.31
CA GLY A 88 1.04 -15.57 0.13
C GLY A 88 2.02 -15.91 -0.99
N GLN A 89 1.59 -16.68 -1.99
CA GLN A 89 2.40 -17.04 -3.16
C GLN A 89 2.49 -15.91 -4.19
N ASP A 90 1.39 -15.23 -4.50
CA ASP A 90 1.32 -14.24 -5.58
C ASP A 90 0.98 -12.83 -5.08
N ARG A 91 0.43 -12.71 -3.88
CA ARG A 91 0.09 -11.43 -3.26
C ARG A 91 0.23 -11.46 -1.75
N ALA A 92 0.62 -10.33 -1.17
CA ALA A 92 0.65 -10.17 0.27
C ALA A 92 0.31 -8.75 0.68
N LEU A 93 -0.12 -8.62 1.93
CA LEU A 93 -0.31 -7.35 2.59
C LEU A 93 0.67 -7.22 3.75
N CYS A 94 1.09 -5.99 4.03
CA CYS A 94 1.70 -5.61 5.28
C CYS A 94 0.82 -4.55 5.92
N VAL A 95 0.15 -4.88 7.02
CA VAL A 95 -0.83 -4.00 7.69
C VAL A 95 -0.11 -3.17 8.73
N LEU A 96 -0.13 -1.85 8.59
CA LEU A 96 0.62 -0.94 9.48
C LEU A 96 -0.02 -0.78 10.85
N SER A 97 -1.30 -1.09 11.01
CA SER A 97 -1.95 -1.15 12.32
C SER A 97 -1.39 -2.26 13.22
N ASP A 98 -0.64 -3.22 12.65
CA ASP A 98 0.12 -4.22 13.44
C ASP A 98 1.50 -3.70 13.89
N ALA A 99 1.93 -2.54 13.39
CA ALA A 99 3.22 -1.92 13.66
C ALA A 99 3.12 -0.54 14.35
N PHE A 100 1.98 0.13 14.21
CA PHE A 100 1.68 1.44 14.79
C PHE A 100 0.22 1.53 15.21
N ASP A 101 -0.05 2.16 16.35
CA ASP A 101 -1.40 2.48 16.78
C ASP A 101 -1.98 3.63 15.95
N LEU A 102 -2.89 3.31 15.03
CA LEU A 102 -3.44 4.22 14.01
C LEU A 102 -4.99 4.27 14.11
N PRO A 103 -5.56 4.87 15.16
CA PRO A 103 -7.01 4.89 15.35
C PRO A 103 -7.72 5.63 14.22
N GLY A 104 -8.71 4.97 13.60
CA GLY A 104 -9.54 5.54 12.54
C GLY A 104 -8.86 5.60 11.16
N ILE A 105 -7.67 5.00 11.01
CA ILE A 105 -6.96 4.86 9.74
C ILE A 105 -6.41 3.44 9.63
N GLU A 106 -6.68 2.75 8.53
CA GLU A 106 -5.96 1.52 8.19
C GLU A 106 -5.01 1.85 7.04
N ALA A 107 -3.73 1.52 7.18
CA ALA A 107 -2.76 1.74 6.13
C ALA A 107 -1.87 0.52 5.99
N GLY A 108 -1.25 0.36 4.84
CA GLY A 108 -0.40 -0.79 4.59
C GLY A 108 0.29 -0.78 3.25
N PHE A 109 1.02 -1.85 3.01
CA PHE A 109 1.61 -2.15 1.72
C PHE A 109 0.87 -3.32 1.09
N MET A 110 0.61 -3.19 -0.21
CA MET A 110 0.18 -4.28 -1.06
C MET A 110 1.35 -4.63 -1.98
N TYR A 111 1.72 -5.92 -1.99
CA TYR A 111 2.68 -6.48 -2.93
C TYR A 111 1.97 -7.51 -3.80
N ILE A 112 2.14 -7.40 -5.12
CA ILE A 112 1.62 -8.37 -6.09
C ILE A 112 2.78 -8.75 -7.00
N ASP A 113 3.07 -10.04 -7.13
CA ASP A 113 4.16 -10.50 -7.99
C ASP A 113 3.87 -10.22 -9.47
N GLN A 114 4.93 -10.18 -10.27
CA GLN A 114 4.85 -9.93 -11.71
C GLN A 114 3.83 -10.87 -12.40
N GLY A 115 3.02 -10.31 -13.30
CA GLY A 115 1.99 -11.07 -14.03
C GLY A 115 0.83 -11.58 -13.18
N CYS A 116 0.77 -11.24 -11.89
CA CYS A 116 -0.33 -11.60 -11.01
C CYS A 116 -1.36 -10.46 -10.88
N THR A 117 -2.58 -10.82 -10.47
CA THR A 117 -3.71 -9.90 -10.33
C THR A 117 -4.18 -9.86 -8.90
N TYR A 118 -4.41 -8.69 -8.31
CA TYR A 118 -5.19 -8.62 -7.08
C TYR A 118 -6.69 -8.65 -7.43
N PRO A 119 -7.52 -9.50 -6.82
CA PRO A 119 -8.89 -9.75 -7.30
C PRO A 119 -9.78 -8.49 -7.29
N LEU A 120 -10.79 -8.48 -8.16
CA LEU A 120 -11.83 -7.46 -8.14
C LEU A 120 -12.58 -7.48 -6.81
N HIS A 121 -12.61 -6.35 -6.13
CA HIS A 121 -13.25 -6.22 -4.82
C HIS A 121 -13.71 -4.79 -4.58
N ASN A 122 -14.38 -4.59 -3.45
CA ASN A 122 -14.72 -3.29 -2.92
C ASN A 122 -14.78 -3.38 -1.38
N HIS A 123 -14.87 -2.22 -0.73
CA HIS A 123 -15.13 -2.12 0.69
C HIS A 123 -15.72 -0.75 1.06
N PRO A 124 -16.33 -0.60 2.25
CA PRO A 124 -16.94 0.64 2.69
C PRO A 124 -15.99 1.84 2.84
N PRO A 125 -14.74 1.72 3.35
CA PRO A 125 -13.87 2.88 3.53
C PRO A 125 -13.53 3.59 2.22
N GLN A 126 -13.22 4.88 2.34
CA GLN A 126 -12.50 5.61 1.30
C GLN A 126 -11.10 5.03 1.17
N GLU A 127 -10.54 5.02 -0.04
CA GLU A 127 -9.22 4.46 -0.26
C GLU A 127 -8.35 5.29 -1.21
N LEU A 128 -7.10 5.43 -0.79
CA LEU A 128 -6.02 6.03 -1.55
C LEU A 128 -4.93 4.98 -1.76
N TYR A 129 -4.45 4.85 -2.99
CA TYR A 129 -3.17 4.20 -3.28
C TYR A 129 -2.10 5.21 -3.69
N LEU A 130 -0.87 5.02 -3.20
CA LEU A 130 0.34 5.56 -3.80
C LEU A 130 1.13 4.40 -4.42
N THR A 131 1.35 4.43 -5.73
CA THR A 131 2.17 3.41 -6.42
C THR A 131 3.64 3.67 -6.12
N ILE A 132 4.30 2.74 -5.42
CA ILE A 132 5.71 2.85 -5.02
C ILE A 132 6.62 2.37 -6.14
N SER A 133 6.25 1.25 -6.77
CA SER A 133 7.05 0.59 -7.79
C SER A 133 6.21 -0.31 -8.69
N GLY A 134 6.80 -0.68 -9.82
CA GLY A 134 6.19 -1.48 -10.87
C GLY A 134 5.27 -0.68 -11.77
N THR A 135 5.07 -1.22 -12.97
CA THR A 135 4.00 -0.81 -13.88
C THR A 135 2.83 -1.76 -13.71
N ALA A 136 1.62 -1.24 -13.62
CA ALA A 136 0.45 -2.06 -13.43
C ALA A 136 -0.75 -1.46 -14.14
N ARG A 137 -1.73 -2.31 -14.47
CA ARG A 137 -3.01 -1.87 -14.98
C ARG A 137 -4.03 -1.88 -13.85
N TRP A 138 -4.69 -0.76 -13.62
CA TRP A 138 -5.61 -0.56 -12.51
C TRP A 138 -7.02 -0.26 -13.02
N ARG A 139 -8.01 -0.86 -12.36
CA ARG A 139 -9.40 -0.42 -12.40
C ARG A 139 -9.67 0.27 -11.07
N PHE A 140 -10.04 1.53 -11.09
CA PHE A 140 -10.19 2.35 -9.89
C PHE A 140 -11.21 3.47 -10.10
N GLY A 141 -11.65 4.10 -9.00
CA GLY A 141 -12.56 5.25 -9.02
C GLY A 141 -13.91 4.98 -9.68
N GLY A 142 -14.37 3.72 -9.65
CA GLY A 142 -15.63 3.29 -10.27
C GLY A 142 -15.56 3.04 -11.78
N ALA A 143 -14.39 3.17 -12.41
CA ALA A 143 -14.21 2.84 -13.82
C ALA A 143 -14.44 1.34 -14.08
N GLU A 144 -14.78 0.98 -15.33
CA GLU A 144 -14.87 -0.42 -15.78
C GLU A 144 -13.57 -0.91 -16.42
N ASP A 145 -12.87 -0.02 -17.12
CA ASP A 145 -11.64 -0.33 -17.83
C ASP A 145 -10.40 -0.30 -16.94
N LEU A 146 -9.41 -1.09 -17.35
CA LEU A 146 -8.06 -1.09 -16.80
C LEU A 146 -7.22 0.02 -17.46
N VAL A 147 -6.54 0.83 -16.65
CA VAL A 147 -5.65 1.91 -17.10
C VAL A 147 -4.23 1.64 -16.62
N GLU A 148 -3.24 1.84 -17.49
CA GLU A 148 -1.83 1.71 -17.12
C GLU A 148 -1.40 2.84 -16.19
N MET A 149 -0.79 2.48 -15.06
CA MET A 149 -0.29 3.39 -14.04
C MET A 149 1.19 3.15 -13.80
N GLN A 150 1.88 4.23 -13.48
CA GLN A 150 3.32 4.29 -13.27
C GLN A 150 3.64 4.58 -11.80
N PRO A 151 4.88 4.31 -11.34
CA PRO A 151 5.33 4.72 -10.01
C PRO A 151 5.14 6.23 -9.76
N ASN A 152 4.91 6.59 -8.49
CA ASN A 152 4.57 7.95 -8.05
C ASN A 152 3.24 8.50 -8.61
N MET A 153 2.32 7.63 -9.03
CA MET A 153 0.94 8.00 -9.26
C MET A 153 0.07 7.68 -8.05
N THR A 154 -0.94 8.51 -7.82
CA THR A 154 -1.96 8.32 -6.78
C THR A 154 -3.28 7.90 -7.40
N LEU A 155 -4.01 7.02 -6.72
CA LEU A 155 -5.33 6.54 -7.14
C LEU A 155 -6.33 6.72 -6.00
N TYR A 156 -7.59 6.94 -6.33
CA TYR A 156 -8.65 7.06 -5.34
C TYR A 156 -9.86 6.22 -5.73
N ASN A 157 -10.39 5.48 -4.74
CA ASN A 157 -11.64 4.75 -4.82
C ASN A 157 -12.63 5.38 -3.85
N HIS A 158 -13.84 5.71 -4.35
CA HIS A 158 -14.93 6.07 -3.47
C HIS A 158 -15.36 4.83 -2.67
N PRO A 159 -16.06 5.03 -1.54
CA PRO A 159 -16.72 3.95 -0.82
C PRO A 159 -17.46 3.00 -1.75
N SER A 160 -17.17 1.71 -1.64
CA SER A 160 -17.79 0.62 -2.42
C SER A 160 -17.51 0.62 -3.94
N ASP A 161 -16.61 1.47 -4.46
CA ASP A 161 -16.17 1.35 -5.85
C ASP A 161 -15.47 0.01 -6.06
N PHE A 162 -15.85 -0.72 -7.12
CA PHE A 162 -15.13 -1.92 -7.51
C PHE A 162 -13.78 -1.58 -8.13
N HIS A 163 -12.73 -2.20 -7.62
CA HIS A 163 -11.36 -1.97 -8.06
C HIS A 163 -10.55 -3.26 -8.07
N THR A 164 -9.54 -3.29 -8.93
CA THR A 164 -8.65 -4.44 -9.17
C THR A 164 -7.33 -3.93 -9.74
N VAL A 165 -6.29 -4.75 -9.67
CA VAL A 165 -5.02 -4.40 -10.30
C VAL A 165 -4.30 -5.62 -10.85
N GLU A 166 -3.61 -5.44 -11.97
CA GLU A 166 -2.78 -6.43 -12.63
C GLU A 166 -1.34 -5.93 -12.70
N ALA A 167 -0.43 -6.62 -12.02
CA ALA A 167 1.00 -6.32 -12.09
C ALA A 167 1.53 -6.67 -13.50
N GLY A 168 2.38 -5.82 -14.04
CA GLY A 168 3.04 -6.03 -15.33
C GLY A 168 4.26 -6.94 -15.22
N ASP A 169 5.31 -6.59 -15.95
CA ASP A 169 6.54 -7.38 -16.04
C ASP A 169 7.43 -7.31 -14.78
N THR A 170 7.06 -6.47 -13.81
CA THR A 170 7.71 -6.39 -12.50
C THR A 170 6.66 -6.49 -11.40
N PRO A 171 7.04 -6.90 -10.19
CA PRO A 171 6.14 -6.82 -9.05
C PRO A 171 5.63 -5.40 -8.85
N LEU A 172 4.36 -5.29 -8.46
CA LEU A 172 3.74 -4.04 -8.06
C LEU A 172 3.86 -3.90 -6.55
N VAL A 173 4.27 -2.71 -6.11
CA VAL A 173 4.16 -2.30 -4.71
C VAL A 173 3.36 -1.02 -4.63
N ALA A 174 2.31 -1.02 -3.81
CA ALA A 174 1.52 0.17 -3.53
C ALA A 174 1.32 0.34 -2.02
N MET A 175 1.36 1.58 -1.55
CA MET A 175 0.88 1.93 -0.21
C MET A 175 -0.62 2.21 -0.31
N TYR A 176 -1.41 1.59 0.55
CA TYR A 176 -2.84 1.90 0.68
C TYR A 176 -3.11 2.66 1.97
N ILE A 177 -4.11 3.54 1.93
CA ILE A 177 -4.64 4.26 3.08
C ILE A 177 -6.16 4.20 3.00
N LEU A 178 -6.79 3.72 4.07
CA LEU A 178 -8.23 3.62 4.27
C LEU A 178 -8.66 4.56 5.39
N TRP A 179 -9.73 5.32 5.17
CA TRP A 179 -10.33 6.19 6.19
C TRP A 179 -11.84 6.31 6.05
N GLY A 180 -12.49 6.77 7.12
CA GLY A 180 -13.95 6.93 7.18
C GLY A 180 -14.67 5.68 7.67
N ASP A 181 -15.92 5.52 7.25
CA ASP A 181 -16.80 4.46 7.77
C ASP A 181 -16.31 3.07 7.37
N GLY A 182 -16.34 2.14 8.33
CA GLY A 182 -15.96 0.74 8.10
C GLY A 182 -14.46 0.43 8.19
N VAL A 183 -13.62 1.41 8.54
CA VAL A 183 -12.22 1.14 8.93
C VAL A 183 -12.22 0.25 10.16
N ARG A 184 -11.32 -0.74 10.20
CA ARG A 184 -11.19 -1.63 11.35
C ARG A 184 -10.85 -0.80 12.61
N SER A 185 -11.63 -1.02 13.65
CA SER A 185 -11.43 -0.47 15.01
C SER A 185 -10.42 -1.28 15.79
#